data_AF-A0A848SPY5-F1
#
_entry.id   AF-A0A848SPY5-F1
#
_cell.length_a   1.000
_cell.length_b   1.000
_cell.length_c   1.000
_cell.angle_alpha   90.00
_cell.angle_beta   90.00
_cell.angle_gamma   90.00
#
_symmetry.space_group_name_H-M   'P 1'
#
loop_
_entity.id
_entity.type
_entity.pdbx_description
1 polymer ?
#
loop_
_entity_poly.entity_id
_entity_poly.type
_entity_poly.pdbx_seq_one_letter_code
_entity_poly.pdbx_strand_id
1 'polypeptide(L)'
;MSTWILGSEEQSDGSRDVTIDFQNDDSTGQMGGTLVFKGKPFFIKGAWAASGSIPGRNYSAFSLWGSDQQDATEFVAVAGTMDGPGSAPQSISMNLIRVSTGDDEQYGWDGVLKPM
;
A
#
# COMPACT_ATOMS: atom_id res chain seq x y z
N MET A 1 -16.08 -7.35 -2.08
CA MET A 1 -14.81 -6.74 -2.49
C MET A 1 -15.01 -5.25 -2.59
N SER A 2 -14.10 -4.47 -2.03
CA SER A 2 -14.04 -3.02 -2.20
C SER A 2 -12.74 -2.63 -2.90
N THR A 3 -12.69 -1.41 -3.40
CA THR A 3 -11.50 -0.82 -4.02
C THR A 3 -11.08 0.36 -3.18
N TRP A 4 -9.81 0.44 -2.81
CA TRP A 4 -9.24 1.60 -2.13
C TRP A 4 -8.25 2.29 -3.04
N ILE A 5 -8.48 3.58 -3.25
CA ILE A 5 -7.60 4.46 -3.99
C ILE A 5 -7.13 5.54 -3.02
N LEU A 6 -5.84 5.48 -2.65
CA LEU A 6 -5.24 6.41 -1.68
C LEU A 6 -3.91 6.94 -2.22
N GLY A 7 -3.48 8.09 -1.70
CA GLY A 7 -2.19 8.70 -2.05
C GLY A 7 -1.55 9.45 -0.89
N SER A 8 -0.22 9.58 -0.93
CA SER A 8 0.55 10.45 -0.05
C SER A 8 0.15 11.90 -0.29
N GLU A 9 0.62 12.84 0.54
CA GLU A 9 0.45 14.27 0.27
C GLU A 9 0.87 14.63 -1.16
N GLU A 10 0.11 15.53 -1.78
CA GLU A 10 0.39 16.04 -3.12
C GLU A 10 1.51 17.08 -3.05
N GLN A 11 2.54 16.90 -3.87
CA GLN A 11 3.60 17.86 -4.04
C GLN A 11 3.12 19.08 -4.84
N SER A 12 3.90 20.15 -4.83
CA SER A 12 3.56 21.39 -5.55
C SER A 12 3.39 21.25 -7.06
N ASP A 13 3.95 20.19 -7.66
CA ASP A 13 3.85 19.86 -9.08
C ASP A 13 2.67 18.91 -9.40
N GLY A 14 1.84 18.59 -8.40
CA GLY A 14 0.72 17.65 -8.54
C GLY A 14 1.12 16.18 -8.41
N SER A 15 2.41 15.86 -8.25
CA SER A 15 2.88 14.49 -8.06
C SER A 15 2.67 14.00 -6.64
N ARG A 16 2.70 12.67 -6.47
CA ARG A 16 2.64 12.00 -5.16
C ARG A 16 3.77 10.98 -5.08
N ASP A 17 4.34 10.86 -3.90
CA ASP A 17 5.42 9.90 -3.64
C ASP A 17 4.92 8.47 -3.71
N VAL A 18 3.73 8.24 -3.15
CA VAL A 18 3.09 6.93 -3.12
C VAL A 18 1.64 7.10 -3.52
N THR A 19 1.18 6.30 -4.48
CA THR A 19 -0.25 6.06 -4.69
C THR A 19 -0.53 4.58 -4.71
N ILE A 20 -1.75 4.24 -4.32
CA ILE A 20 -2.19 2.87 -4.21
C ILE A 20 -3.59 2.72 -4.79
N ASP A 21 -3.77 1.66 -5.56
CA ASP A 21 -5.05 1.19 -6.04
C ASP A 21 -5.10 -0.32 -5.81
N PHE A 22 -5.88 -0.75 -4.81
CA PHE A 22 -6.03 -2.18 -4.55
C PHE A 22 -7.46 -2.59 -4.29
N GLN A 23 -7.72 -3.83 -4.71
CA GLN A 23 -8.92 -4.59 -4.38
C GLN A 23 -8.68 -5.31 -3.06
N ASN A 24 -9.65 -5.19 -2.14
CA ASN A 24 -9.65 -5.90 -0.88
C ASN A 24 -10.85 -6.85 -0.78
N ASP A 25 -10.61 -7.99 -0.17
CA ASP A 25 -11.65 -8.92 0.24
C ASP A 25 -11.80 -8.89 1.76
N ASP A 26 -12.86 -8.24 2.23
CA ASP A 26 -13.18 -8.13 3.66
C ASP A 26 -13.43 -9.48 4.34
N SER A 27 -13.79 -10.52 3.58
CA SER A 27 -14.07 -11.84 4.15
C SER A 27 -12.80 -12.63 4.48
N THR A 28 -11.70 -12.37 3.74
CA THR A 28 -10.43 -13.08 3.87
C THR A 28 -9.28 -12.19 4.35
N GLY A 29 -9.46 -10.87 4.31
CA GLY A 29 -8.41 -9.90 4.56
C GLY A 29 -7.36 -9.81 3.45
N GLN A 30 -7.58 -10.47 2.31
CA GLN A 30 -6.66 -10.44 1.18
C GLN A 30 -6.71 -9.09 0.46
N MET A 31 -5.55 -8.65 -0.01
CA MET A 31 -5.37 -7.40 -0.76
C MET A 31 -4.53 -7.66 -2.01
N GLY A 32 -4.85 -6.97 -3.11
CA GLY A 32 -4.05 -7.04 -4.32
C GLY A 32 -4.34 -5.88 -5.27
N GLY A 33 -3.32 -5.43 -5.99
CA GLY A 33 -3.45 -4.30 -6.92
C GLY A 33 -2.10 -3.70 -7.29
N THR A 34 -2.07 -2.39 -7.44
CA THR A 34 -0.90 -1.63 -7.86
C THR A 34 -0.51 -0.62 -6.80
N LEU A 35 0.78 -0.58 -6.50
CA LEU A 35 1.41 0.51 -5.74
C LEU A 35 2.32 1.28 -6.70
N VAL A 36 2.21 2.60 -6.74
CA VAL A 36 3.15 3.45 -7.47
C VAL A 36 4.04 4.15 -6.46
N PHE A 37 5.36 3.93 -6.53
CA PHE A 37 6.35 4.62 -5.69
C PHE A 37 7.25 5.48 -6.58
N LYS A 38 7.25 6.80 -6.35
CA LYS A 38 8.03 7.79 -7.11
C LYS A 38 7.85 7.61 -8.63
N GLY A 39 6.61 7.37 -9.07
CA GLY A 39 6.23 7.16 -10.46
C GLY A 39 6.45 5.75 -11.02
N LYS A 40 7.02 4.81 -10.24
CA LYS A 40 7.23 3.42 -10.67
C LYS A 40 6.12 2.48 -10.17
N PRO A 41 5.45 1.71 -11.05
CA PRO A 41 4.39 0.79 -10.65
C PRO A 41 4.94 -0.56 -10.15
N PHE A 42 4.31 -1.10 -9.12
CA PHE A 42 4.58 -2.41 -8.52
C PHE A 42 3.28 -3.20 -8.43
N PHE A 43 3.28 -4.42 -8.95
CA PHE A 43 2.17 -5.35 -8.74
C PHE A 43 2.32 -6.00 -7.37
N ILE A 44 1.35 -5.75 -6.50
CA ILE A 44 1.44 -6.11 -5.09
C ILE A 44 0.34 -7.08 -4.67
N LYS A 45 0.66 -7.87 -3.65
CA LYS A 45 -0.26 -8.70 -2.88
C LYS A 45 -0.05 -8.40 -1.41
N GLY A 46 -1.05 -8.71 -0.61
CA GLY A 46 -0.95 -8.48 0.81
C GLY A 46 -2.11 -9.03 1.60
N ALA A 47 -2.07 -8.74 2.89
CA ALA A 47 -3.16 -8.99 3.78
C ALA A 47 -3.23 -7.91 4.85
N TRP A 48 -4.43 -7.67 5.35
CA TRP A 48 -4.66 -6.92 6.57
C TRP A 48 -5.25 -7.84 7.63
N ALA A 49 -5.12 -7.46 8.90
CA ALA A 49 -5.52 -8.25 10.07
C ALA A 49 -7.06 -8.32 10.25
N ALA A 50 -7.79 -8.47 9.16
CA ALA A 50 -9.24 -8.52 9.06
C ALA A 50 -9.82 -9.91 9.23
N SER A 51 -9.51 -10.55 10.35
CA SER A 51 -10.32 -11.68 10.78
C SER A 51 -11.69 -11.17 11.26
N GLY A 52 -12.57 -10.84 10.31
CA GLY A 52 -13.99 -10.55 10.52
C GLY A 52 -14.30 -9.21 11.19
N SER A 53 -13.93 -8.09 10.56
CA SER A 53 -14.34 -6.69 10.85
C SER A 53 -15.15 -6.52 12.14
N ILE A 54 -14.48 -6.60 13.29
CA ILE A 54 -15.12 -6.46 14.60
C ILE A 54 -15.68 -5.03 14.67
N PRO A 55 -16.99 -4.84 14.95
CA PRO A 55 -17.56 -3.51 15.10
C PRO A 55 -16.76 -2.68 16.11
N GLY A 56 -16.34 -1.48 15.70
CA GLY A 56 -15.51 -0.56 16.50
C GLY A 56 -14.00 -0.71 16.31
N ARG A 57 -13.53 -1.65 15.48
CA ARG A 57 -12.10 -1.76 15.13
C ARG A 57 -11.72 -0.71 14.09
N ASN A 58 -11.32 0.46 14.58
CA ASN A 58 -10.86 1.55 13.74
C ASN A 58 -9.37 1.44 13.37
N TYR A 59 -8.65 0.41 13.83
CA TYR A 59 -7.22 0.28 13.55
C TYR A 59 -6.84 -1.16 13.24
N SER A 60 -6.26 -1.41 12.07
CA SER A 60 -5.85 -2.75 11.64
C SER A 60 -4.46 -2.73 11.02
N ALA A 61 -3.59 -3.64 11.46
CA ALA A 61 -2.30 -3.84 10.83
C ALA A 61 -2.47 -4.47 9.44
N PHE A 62 -1.57 -4.13 8.52
CA PHE A 62 -1.49 -4.73 7.20
C PHE A 62 -0.05 -4.85 6.72
N SER A 63 0.15 -5.72 5.73
CA SER A 63 1.41 -5.88 5.01
C SER A 63 1.17 -6.10 3.52
N LEU A 64 1.99 -5.48 2.69
CA LEU A 64 2.00 -5.65 1.23
C LEU A 64 3.41 -6.01 0.76
N TRP A 65 3.50 -6.73 -0.35
CA TRP A 65 4.76 -6.99 -1.04
C TRP A 65 4.51 -7.16 -2.54
N GLY A 66 5.52 -6.89 -3.36
CA GLY A 66 5.40 -7.00 -4.80
C GLY A 66 6.67 -6.67 -5.56
N SER A 67 6.55 -6.62 -6.89
CA SER A 67 7.63 -6.25 -7.80
C SER A 67 7.12 -5.52 -9.04
N ASP A 68 8.04 -4.86 -9.76
CA ASP A 68 7.78 -4.20 -11.04
C ASP A 68 7.85 -5.16 -12.26
N GLN A 69 8.27 -6.41 -12.02
CA GLN A 69 8.40 -7.50 -13.01
C GLN A 69 9.32 -7.18 -14.21
N GLN A 70 10.29 -6.27 -14.04
CA GLN A 70 11.29 -5.96 -15.06
C GLN A 70 12.51 -6.89 -14.95
N ASP A 71 13.37 -6.90 -15.98
CA ASP A 71 14.62 -7.71 -16.00
C ASP A 71 15.55 -7.35 -14.82
N ALA A 72 15.79 -6.05 -14.61
CA ALA A 72 16.41 -5.53 -13.39
C ALA A 72 15.31 -5.26 -12.36
N THR A 73 14.77 -6.34 -11.80
CA THR A 73 13.58 -6.30 -10.95
C THR A 73 13.77 -5.45 -9.70
N GLU A 74 12.79 -4.59 -9.44
CA GLU A 74 12.65 -3.89 -8.18
C GLU A 74 11.56 -4.56 -7.34
N PHE A 75 11.83 -4.71 -6.04
CA PHE A 75 10.88 -5.29 -5.09
C PHE A 75 10.46 -4.25 -4.06
N VAL A 76 9.21 -4.34 -3.62
CA VAL A 76 8.68 -3.55 -2.50
C VAL A 76 8.16 -4.45 -1.39
N ALA A 77 8.35 -3.99 -0.15
CA ALA A 77 7.72 -4.53 1.04
C ALA A 77 7.18 -3.39 1.89
N VAL A 78 5.97 -3.57 2.41
CA VAL A 78 5.25 -2.56 3.19
C VAL A 78 4.69 -3.21 4.44
N ALA A 79 4.81 -2.52 5.57
CA ALA A 79 4.04 -2.82 6.77
C ALA A 79 3.47 -1.52 7.34
N GLY A 80 2.24 -1.60 7.84
CA GLY A 80 1.58 -0.41 8.35
C GLY A 80 0.26 -0.71 9.03
N THR A 81 -0.51 0.34 9.20
CA THR A 81 -1.79 0.33 9.89
C THR A 81 -2.80 1.17 9.14
N MET A 82 -3.97 0.59 8.92
CA MET A 82 -5.15 1.24 8.38
C MET A 82 -5.98 1.83 9.53
N ASP A 83 -6.45 3.05 9.34
CA ASP A 83 -7.42 3.73 10.20
C ASP A 83 -8.80 3.82 9.50
N GLY A 84 -9.86 3.50 10.22
CA GLY A 84 -11.24 3.46 9.74
C GLY A 84 -11.78 2.04 9.43
N PRO A 85 -13.03 1.93 8.94
CA PRO A 85 -13.63 0.65 8.60
C PRO A 85 -12.94 0.03 7.37
N GLY A 86 -12.82 -1.30 7.34
CA GLY A 86 -12.24 -2.02 6.19
C GLY A 86 -12.94 -1.72 4.86
N SER A 87 -14.25 -1.52 4.85
CA SER A 87 -14.95 -1.17 3.62
C SER A 87 -14.60 0.22 3.08
N ALA A 88 -14.05 1.12 3.92
CA ALA A 88 -13.77 2.51 3.59
C ALA A 88 -12.73 3.13 4.56
N PRO A 89 -11.44 2.85 4.40
CA PRO A 89 -10.41 3.41 5.27
C PRO A 89 -10.33 4.93 5.14
N GLN A 90 -10.12 5.60 6.28
CA GLN A 90 -9.91 7.04 6.33
C GLN A 90 -8.44 7.41 6.09
N SER A 91 -7.51 6.52 6.46
CA SER A 91 -6.10 6.66 6.13
C SER A 91 -5.31 5.37 6.31
N ILE A 92 -4.11 5.35 5.75
CA ILE A 92 -3.15 4.28 5.96
C ILE A 92 -1.82 4.89 6.35
N SER A 93 -1.30 4.56 7.52
CA SER A 93 0.08 4.88 7.91
C SER A 93 0.98 3.68 7.60
N MET A 94 2.11 3.89 6.92
CA MET A 94 2.93 2.77 6.48
C MET A 94 4.41 3.10 6.34
N ASN A 95 5.23 2.06 6.41
CA ASN A 95 6.65 2.06 6.04
C ASN A 95 6.83 1.18 4.80
N LEU A 96 7.46 1.72 3.78
CA LEU A 96 7.80 1.07 2.53
C LEU A 96 9.32 0.93 2.43
N ILE A 97 9.76 -0.25 2.00
CA ILE A 97 11.12 -0.50 1.55
C ILE A 97 11.06 -0.93 0.09
N ARG A 98 11.87 -0.30 -0.75
CA ARG A 98 12.18 -0.73 -2.12
C ARG A 98 13.62 -1.21 -2.20
N VAL A 99 13.86 -2.33 -2.87
CA VAL A 99 15.20 -2.86 -3.17
C VAL A 99 15.33 -3.13 -4.67
N SER A 100 16.53 -2.98 -5.20
CA SER A 100 16.85 -3.12 -6.62
C SER A 100 17.78 -4.30 -6.86
N THR A 101 17.57 -5.07 -7.93
CA THR A 101 18.61 -6.00 -8.42
C THR A 101 19.50 -5.40 -9.50
N GLY A 102 19.19 -4.19 -9.98
CA GLY A 102 19.94 -3.52 -11.04
C GLY A 102 21.09 -2.63 -10.54
N ASP A 103 20.91 -2.03 -9.37
CA ASP A 103 21.88 -1.09 -8.76
C ASP A 103 22.31 -1.47 -7.34
N ASP A 104 21.76 -2.57 -6.80
CA ASP A 104 21.99 -3.06 -5.43
C ASP A 104 21.63 -2.06 -4.30
N GLU A 105 20.81 -1.05 -4.59
CA GLU A 105 20.39 -0.04 -3.62
C GLU A 105 19.07 -0.38 -2.92
N GLN A 106 18.91 0.20 -1.73
CA GLN A 106 17.70 0.17 -0.93
C GLN A 106 17.21 1.59 -0.64
N TYR A 107 15.91 1.80 -0.81
CA TYR A 107 15.23 3.06 -0.50
C TYR A 107 14.08 2.81 0.48
N GLY A 108 13.96 3.69 1.48
CA GLY A 108 12.88 3.68 2.45
C GLY A 108 11.95 4.88 2.27
N TRP A 109 10.68 4.70 2.60
CA TRP A 109 9.70 5.76 2.71
C TRP A 109 8.73 5.45 3.85
N ASP A 110 8.34 6.46 4.62
CA ASP A 110 7.27 6.35 5.59
C ASP A 110 6.31 7.53 5.47
N GLY A 111 5.04 7.30 5.79
CA GLY A 111 4.04 8.35 5.73
C GLY A 111 2.62 7.86 5.82
N VAL A 112 1.71 8.80 5.57
CA VAL A 112 0.26 8.58 5.63
C VAL A 112 -0.34 8.77 4.25
N LEU A 113 -1.14 7.79 3.82
CA LEU A 113 -1.96 7.85 2.62
C LEU A 113 -3.39 8.22 2.99
N LYS A 114 -4.01 9.08 2.18
CA LYS A 114 -5.40 9.54 2.31
C LYS A 114 -6.20 9.21 1.04
N PRO A 115 -7.54 9.07 1.13
CA PRO A 115 -8.36 8.79 -0.04
C PRO A 115 -8.17 9.86 -1.11
N MET A 116 -8.15 9.45 -2.38
CA MET A 116 -8.09 10.35 -3.55
C MET A 116 -9.47 10.55 -4.18
#